data_AF-B4NB03-F1
#
_entry.id   AF-B4NB03-F1
#
_cell.length_a   1.000
_cell.length_b   1.000
_cell.length_c   1.000
_cell.angle_alpha   90.00
_cell.angle_beta   90.00
_cell.angle_gamma   90.00
#
_symmetry.space_group_name_H-M   'P 1'
#
loop_
_entity.id
_entity.type
_entity.pdbx_description
1 polymer ?
#
loop_
_entity_poly.entity_id
_entity_poly.type
_entity_poly.pdbx_seq_one_letter_code
_entity_poly.pdbx_strand_id
1 'polypeptide(L)'
;MPADQIQYSEKYYDEKFEYRHVILPADLAKHVPKAHLMTETEWRNLGVQQSPGWVHYMMHAPEPHVILFRRRRVDEKPQPQVATQTQTGAGPATANVCG
;
A
#
# COMPACT_ATOMS: atom_id res chain seq x y z
N MET A 1 14.03 19.11 -3.74
CA MET A 1 12.68 18.87 -3.17
C MET A 1 12.29 17.46 -3.60
N PRO A 2 12.06 16.48 -2.70
CA PRO A 2 11.84 15.12 -3.16
C PRO A 2 10.41 15.00 -3.69
N ALA A 3 10.24 15.21 -4.99
CA ALA A 3 9.03 14.90 -5.75
C ALA A 3 8.86 13.39 -5.99
N ASP A 4 9.66 12.54 -5.34
CA ASP A 4 10.13 11.31 -5.98
C ASP A 4 9.68 10.02 -5.31
N GLN A 5 9.09 10.07 -4.11
CA GLN A 5 8.83 8.84 -3.37
C GLN A 5 7.39 8.37 -3.54
N ILE A 6 7.22 7.34 -4.38
CA ILE A 6 6.01 6.53 -4.46
C ILE A 6 5.67 5.99 -3.06
N GLN A 7 4.44 6.20 -2.59
CA GLN A 7 4.00 5.72 -1.29
C GLN A 7 3.24 4.40 -1.42
N TYR A 8 3.53 3.47 -0.52
CA TYR A 8 2.90 2.15 -0.48
C TYR A 8 2.12 2.02 0.82
N SER A 9 0.85 1.66 0.73
CA SER A 9 0.04 1.37 1.92
C SER A 9 0.35 0.01 2.54
N GLU A 10 -0.14 -0.17 3.77
CA GLU A 10 -0.18 -1.49 4.39
C GLU A 10 -1.06 -2.45 3.57
N LYS A 11 -0.74 -3.75 3.65
CA LYS A 11 -1.54 -4.78 2.98
C LYS A 11 -2.77 -5.10 3.82
N TYR A 12 -3.91 -5.24 3.15
CA TYR A 12 -5.14 -5.74 3.74
C TYR A 12 -5.60 -6.97 2.96
N TYR A 13 -6.38 -7.82 3.62
CA TYR A 13 -6.67 -9.17 3.12
C TYR A 13 -8.15 -9.47 3.24
N ASP A 14 -8.70 -10.17 2.25
CA ASP A 14 -9.94 -10.91 2.40
C ASP A 14 -9.66 -12.43 2.38
N GLU A 15 -10.70 -13.23 2.14
CA GLU A 15 -10.59 -14.69 2.07
C GLU A 15 -9.81 -15.18 0.84
N LYS A 16 -9.73 -14.41 -0.25
CA LYS A 16 -9.23 -14.88 -1.58
C LYS A 16 -8.03 -14.09 -2.11
N PHE A 17 -7.87 -12.85 -1.67
CA PHE A 17 -6.95 -11.86 -2.20
C PHE A 17 -6.28 -11.06 -1.09
N GLU A 18 -5.06 -10.62 -1.39
CA GLU A 18 -4.40 -9.54 -0.68
C GLU A 18 -4.46 -8.28 -1.54
N TYR A 19 -4.56 -7.13 -0.87
CA TYR A 19 -4.79 -5.83 -1.47
C TYR A 19 -3.80 -4.82 -0.92
N ARG A 20 -3.49 -3.82 -1.74
CA ARG A 20 -2.69 -2.66 -1.39
C ARG A 20 -3.00 -1.55 -2.38
N HIS A 21 -2.98 -0.31 -1.91
CA HIS A 21 -2.95 0.85 -2.80
C HIS A 21 -1.56 1.50 -2.82
N VAL A 22 -1.20 2.05 -3.97
CA VAL A 22 0.03 2.80 -4.19
C VAL A 22 -0.34 4.20 -4.60
N ILE A 23 0.25 5.19 -3.94
CA ILE A 23 0.01 6.61 -4.22
C ILE A 23 1.22 7.11 -5.00
N LEU A 24 0.96 7.51 -6.24
CA LEU A 24 1.97 8.10 -7.12
C LEU A 24 2.11 9.60 -6.86
N PRO A 25 3.33 10.16 -6.95
CA PRO A 25 3.49 11.61 -6.97
C PRO A 25 2.80 12.21 -8.20
N ALA A 26 2.44 13.49 -8.09
CA ALA A 26 1.65 14.20 -9.11
C ALA A 26 2.28 14.16 -10.51
N ASP A 27 3.61 14.09 -10.61
CA ASP A 27 4.31 14.02 -11.88
C ASP A 27 4.15 12.65 -12.56
N LEU A 28 4.18 11.57 -11.80
CA LEU A 28 3.95 10.21 -12.32
C LEU A 28 2.46 9.95 -12.58
N ALA A 29 1.57 10.53 -11.78
CA ALA A 29 0.12 10.36 -11.93
C ALA A 29 -0.41 10.83 -13.30
N LYS A 30 0.27 11.78 -13.95
CA LYS A 30 -0.08 12.27 -15.30
C LYS A 30 0.09 11.19 -16.38
N HIS A 31 0.96 10.20 -16.13
CA HIS A 31 1.25 9.11 -17.06
C HIS A 31 0.34 7.89 -16.85
N VAL A 32 -0.56 7.92 -15.86
CA VAL A 32 -1.50 6.83 -15.61
C VAL A 32 -2.58 6.80 -16.70
N PRO A 33 -2.78 5.67 -17.39
CA PRO A 33 -3.84 5.53 -18.39
C PRO A 33 -5.22 5.68 -17.74
N LYS A 34 -6.10 6.45 -18.40
CA LYS A 34 -7.52 6.58 -17.99
C LYS A 34 -8.46 5.63 -18.74
N ALA A 35 -7.98 5.03 -19.82
CA ALA A 35 -8.78 4.21 -20.72
C ALA A 35 -8.75 2.71 -20.37
N HIS A 36 -7.73 2.26 -19.63
CA HIS A 36 -7.55 0.85 -19.30
C HIS A 36 -6.77 0.66 -18.00
N LEU A 37 -6.86 -0.55 -17.44
CA LEU A 37 -6.03 -0.99 -16.31
C LEU A 37 -4.59 -1.24 -16.78
N MET A 38 -3.63 -0.98 -15.91
CA MET A 38 -2.21 -1.15 -16.20
C MET A 38 -1.77 -2.61 -16.02
N THR A 39 -1.04 -3.12 -17.01
CA THR A 39 -0.30 -4.38 -16.94
C THR A 39 0.90 -4.29 -16.01
N GLU A 40 1.48 -5.44 -15.63
CA GLU A 40 2.69 -5.50 -14.81
C GLU A 40 3.83 -4.64 -15.35
N THR A 41 4.07 -4.71 -16.65
CA THR A 41 5.11 -3.92 -17.31
C THR A 41 4.83 -2.42 -17.22
N GLU A 42 3.59 -1.99 -17.41
CA GLU A 42 3.24 -0.57 -17.43
C GLU A 42 3.43 0.10 -16.07
N TRP A 43 2.93 -0.51 -14.99
CA TRP A 43 3.11 0.10 -13.66
C TRP A 43 4.57 0.00 -13.18
N ARG A 44 5.32 -1.03 -13.59
CA ARG A 44 6.78 -1.10 -13.34
C ARG A 44 7.54 0.01 -14.06
N ASN A 45 7.15 0.34 -15.30
CA ASN A 45 7.75 1.44 -16.05
C ASN A 45 7.47 2.81 -15.43
N LEU A 46 6.38 2.97 -14.68
CA LEU A 46 6.12 4.16 -13.87
C LEU A 46 6.98 4.23 -12.59
N GLY A 47 7.80 3.21 -12.31
CA GLY A 47 8.66 3.13 -11.13
C GLY A 47 8.02 2.43 -9.94
N VAL A 48 6.79 1.91 -10.06
CA VAL A 48 6.17 1.11 -8.99
C VAL A 48 6.93 -0.21 -8.84
N GLN A 49 7.40 -0.50 -7.63
CA GLN A 49 8.19 -1.69 -7.33
C GLN A 49 7.46 -2.56 -6.31
N GLN A 50 7.03 -3.75 -6.74
CA GLN A 50 6.35 -4.72 -5.90
C GLN A 50 6.81 -6.14 -6.28
N SER A 51 6.55 -7.09 -5.38
CA SER A 51 6.73 -8.52 -5.66
C SER A 51 5.91 -8.98 -6.88
N PRO A 52 6.21 -10.11 -7.52
CA PRO A 52 5.39 -10.62 -8.63
C PRO A 52 3.95 -10.94 -8.23
N GLY A 53 3.04 -10.89 -9.21
CA GLY A 53 1.64 -11.34 -9.09
C GLY A 53 0.62 -10.27 -8.66
N TRP A 54 1.05 -9.02 -8.46
CA TRP A 54 0.12 -7.90 -8.22
C TRP A 54 -0.54 -7.44 -9.52
N VAL A 55 -1.86 -7.25 -9.46
CA VAL A 55 -2.70 -6.85 -10.59
C VAL A 55 -3.42 -5.56 -10.24
N HIS A 56 -3.29 -4.54 -11.09
CA HIS A 56 -4.11 -3.33 -11.02
C HIS A 56 -5.54 -3.71 -11.43
N TYR A 57 -6.47 -3.73 -10.48
CA TYR A 57 -7.79 -4.36 -10.69
C TYR A 57 -8.96 -3.38 -10.83
N MET A 58 -8.77 -2.12 -10.44
CA MET A 58 -9.81 -1.10 -10.48
C MET A 58 -9.19 0.28 -10.67
N MET A 59 -9.76 1.07 -11.58
CA MET A 59 -9.42 2.48 -11.76
C MET A 59 -10.21 3.34 -10.78
N HIS A 60 -9.54 4.22 -10.07
CA HIS A 60 -10.18 5.18 -9.16
C HIS A 60 -10.29 6.54 -9.86
N ALA A 61 -11.48 6.83 -10.39
CA ALA A 61 -11.70 8.02 -11.23
C ALA A 61 -11.51 9.37 -10.49
N PRO A 62 -11.94 9.54 -9.22
CA PRO A 62 -11.71 10.79 -8.48
C PRO A 62 -10.24 11.06 -8.18
N GLU A 63 -9.45 10.02 -7.89
CA GLU A 63 -8.03 10.16 -7.51
C GLU A 63 -7.16 9.21 -8.36
N PRO A 64 -6.79 9.60 -9.59
CA PRO A 64 -6.06 8.74 -10.52
C PRO A 64 -4.62 8.44 -10.09
N HIS A 65 -4.11 9.18 -9.11
CA HIS A 65 -2.80 8.97 -8.51
C HIS A 65 -2.80 7.82 -7.50
N VAL A 66 -3.99 7.32 -7.11
CA VAL A 66 -4.15 6.16 -6.24
C VAL A 66 -4.39 4.92 -7.10
N ILE A 67 -3.41 4.02 -7.13
CA ILE A 67 -3.43 2.80 -7.93
C ILE A 67 -3.78 1.61 -7.02
N LEU A 68 -4.85 0.90 -7.36
CA LEU A 68 -5.39 -0.20 -6.55
C LEU A 68 -4.89 -1.55 -7.06
N PHE A 69 -4.13 -2.26 -6.24
CA PHE A 69 -3.59 -3.58 -6.57
C PHE A 69 -4.27 -4.68 -5.76
N ARG A 70 -4.43 -5.85 -6.39
CA ARG A 70 -4.79 -7.11 -5.73
C ARG A 70 -3.85 -8.23 -6.19
N ARG A 71 -3.60 -9.20 -5.33
CA ARG A 71 -2.89 -10.44 -5.66
C ARG A 71 -3.63 -11.62 -5.03
N ARG A 72 -3.73 -12.74 -5.75
CA ARG A 72 -4.36 -13.96 -5.20
C ARG A 72 -3.52 -14.47 -4.04
N ARG A 73 -4.17 -14.80 -2.92
CA ARG A 73 -3.48 -15.46 -1.82
C ARG A 73 -3.10 -16.87 -2.26
N VAL A 74 -1.84 -17.21 -2.09
CA VAL A 74 -1.44 -18.62 -2.05
C VAL A 74 -1.90 -19.07 -0.67
N ASP A 75 -2.88 -19.97 -0.59
CA ASP A 75 -3.45 -20.44 0.67
C ASP A 75 -2.34 -21.00 1.59
N GLU A 76 -1.75 -20.14 2.42
CA GLU A 76 -1.01 -20.56 3.59
C GLU A 76 -2.03 -20.50 4.74
N LYS A 77 -2.25 -21.67 5.35
CA LYS A 77 -3.20 -21.99 6.43
C LYS A 77 -3.57 -20.81 7.36
N PRO A 78 -4.79 -20.79 7.92
CA PRO A 78 -5.30 -19.66 8.69
C PRO A 78 -4.38 -19.33 9.88
N GLN A 79 -3.72 -18.19 9.84
CA GLN A 79 -3.06 -17.59 11.00
C GLN A 79 -3.92 -16.43 11.53
N PRO A 80 -4.09 -16.33 12.85
CA PRO A 80 -4.91 -15.32 13.48
C PRO A 80 -4.37 -13.92 13.17
N GLN A 81 -5.30 -13.04 12.79
CA GLN A 81 -5.07 -11.64 12.46
C GLN A 81 -4.27 -10.96 13.59
N VAL A 82 -3.03 -10.58 13.31
CA VAL A 82 -2.28 -9.70 14.20
C VAL A 82 -2.88 -8.32 14.05
N ALA A 83 -3.65 -7.93 15.06
CA ALA A 83 -4.28 -6.63 15.17
C ALA A 83 -3.24 -5.50 15.08
N THR A 84 -3.60 -4.49 14.30
CA THR A 84 -3.31 -3.06 14.47
C THR A 84 -2.10 -2.67 15.33
N GLN A 85 -1.10 -2.06 14.68
CA GLN A 85 0.04 -1.42 15.35
C GLN A 85 -0.44 -0.30 16.29
N THR A 86 -0.37 -0.54 17.60
CA THR A 86 -0.47 0.52 18.61
C THR A 86 0.88 1.22 18.72
N GLN A 87 0.98 2.46 18.24
CA GLN A 87 2.06 3.37 18.61
C GLN A 87 1.90 3.75 20.08
N THR A 88 2.74 3.21 20.96
CA THR A 88 2.91 3.76 22.32
C THR A 88 4.27 4.43 22.41
N GLY A 89 4.26 5.75 22.30
CA GLY A 89 5.39 6.60 22.65
C GLY A 89 5.69 6.45 24.15
N ALA A 90 6.86 5.91 24.46
CA ALA A 90 7.36 5.82 25.82
C ALA A 90 8.10 7.12 26.17
N GLY A 91 7.44 7.98 26.94
CA GLY A 91 8.11 8.96 27.80
C GLY A 91 7.59 8.75 29.22
N PRO A 92 8.44 8.41 30.22
CA PRO A 92 8.00 8.44 31.60
C PRO A 92 8.34 9.80 32.21
N ALA A 93 7.29 10.54 32.56
CA ALA A 93 7.34 11.61 33.53
C ALA A 93 7.50 11.02 34.95
N THR A 94 8.37 11.67 35.71
CA THR A 94 8.57 11.74 37.17
C THR A 94 7.57 11.04 38.11
N ALA A 95 8.08 10.33 39.13
CA ALA A 95 7.49 10.32 40.48
C ALA A 95 8.47 9.80 41.56
N ASN A 96 8.77 10.69 42.51
CA ASN A 96 9.05 10.52 43.94
C ASN A 96 8.85 9.13 44.57
N VAL A 97 9.76 8.75 45.48
CA VAL A 97 9.42 7.87 46.62
C VAL A 97 10.06 8.37 47.92
N CYS A 98 9.19 8.44 48.94
CA CYS A 98 9.47 8.69 50.34
C CYS A 98 10.12 7.44 50.97
N GLY A 99 10.96 7.64 52.00
CA GLY A 99 11.51 6.57 52.85
C GLY A 99 12.75 7.03 53.58
#